data_AF-F5LBZ0-F1
#
_entry.id   AF-F5LBZ0-F1
#
_cell.length_a   1.000
_cell.length_b   1.000
_cell.length_c   1.000
_cell.angle_alpha   90.00
_cell.angle_beta   90.00
_cell.angle_gamma   90.00
#
_symmetry.space_group_name_H-M   'P 1'
#
loop_
_entity.id
_entity.type
_entity.pdbx_description
1 polymer ?
#
loop_
_entity_poly.entity_id
_entity_poly.type
_entity_poly.pdbx_seq_one_letter_code
_entity_poly.pdbx_strand_id
1 'polypeptide(L)'
;MFLKGVDKTNWEVLKMNEPTLKKAMDTLEFLSQDREARRLYEERQKYLHDEASMIEWATEKGMAKGMAQGIAKGIAEGEQKKAIQIAKNMLALGLQVSVIAQASGLSEAEVESLKSVQ
;
A
#
# COMPACT_ATOMS: atom_id res chain seq x y z
N MET A 1 9.18 15.66 29.28
CA MET A 1 9.66 16.87 29.98
C MET A 1 10.84 16.43 30.81
N PHE A 2 11.99 17.07 30.68
CA PHE A 2 13.21 16.71 31.44
C PHE A 2 13.01 16.75 32.96
N LEU A 3 12.03 17.52 33.43
CA LEU A 3 11.69 17.67 34.85
C LEU A 3 10.37 16.96 35.25
N LYS A 4 9.78 16.13 34.37
CA LYS A 4 8.51 15.43 34.70
C LYS A 4 8.81 14.32 35.70
N GLY A 5 8.28 14.44 36.93
CA GLY A 5 8.48 13.48 38.01
C GLY A 5 9.64 13.79 38.96
N VAL A 6 10.30 14.94 38.81
CA VAL A 6 11.32 15.40 39.76
C VAL A 6 10.62 16.08 40.94
N ASP A 7 10.93 15.67 42.18
CA ASP A 7 10.46 16.34 43.39
C ASP A 7 11.12 17.72 43.52
N LYS A 8 10.29 18.77 43.47
CA LYS A 8 10.72 20.18 43.47
C LYS A 8 10.68 20.81 44.86
N THR A 9 10.30 20.08 45.91
CA THR A 9 10.05 20.64 47.25
C THR A 9 11.26 21.38 47.83
N ASN A 10 12.48 20.86 47.61
CA ASN A 10 13.71 21.51 48.10
C ASN A 10 14.26 22.61 47.16
N TRP A 11 13.72 22.73 45.95
CA TRP A 11 14.23 23.65 44.95
C TRP A 11 13.81 25.09 45.24
N GLU A 12 12.65 25.28 45.87
CA GLU A 12 12.16 26.61 46.25
C GLU A 12 13.07 27.28 47.28
N VAL A 13 13.52 26.51 48.29
CA VAL A 13 14.44 26.98 49.33
C VAL A 13 15.80 27.38 48.73
N LEU A 14 16.32 26.56 47.80
CA LEU A 14 17.60 26.83 47.13
C LEU A 14 17.53 28.05 46.20
N LYS A 15 16.41 28.25 45.51
CA LYS A 15 16.17 29.42 44.63
C LYS A 15 16.04 30.74 45.39
N MET A 16 15.62 30.73 46.65
CA MET A 16 15.51 31.94 47.48
C MET A 16 16.88 32.48 47.92
N ASN A 17 17.83 31.58 48.22
CA ASN A 17 19.12 31.97 48.79
C ASN A 17 20.17 32.32 47.72
N GLU A 18 20.01 31.84 46.48
CA GLU A 18 20.99 32.01 45.41
C GLU A 18 20.33 32.58 44.13
N PRO A 19 20.42 33.90 43.88
CA PRO A 19 19.77 34.55 42.74
C PRO A 19 20.24 34.03 41.37
N THR A 20 21.49 33.57 41.27
CA THR A 20 22.08 32.96 40.08
C THR A 20 21.49 31.58 39.82
N LEU A 21 21.32 30.78 40.87
CA LEU A 21 20.69 29.46 40.81
C LEU A 21 19.23 29.57 40.38
N LYS A 22 18.49 30.55 40.90
CA LYS A 22 17.13 30.86 40.45
C LYS A 22 17.05 31.12 38.95
N LYS A 23 17.90 32.00 38.42
CA LYS A 23 17.96 32.30 36.98
C LYS A 23 18.27 31.07 36.14
N ALA A 24 19.22 30.23 36.57
CA ALA A 24 19.57 29.00 35.87
C ALA A 24 18.40 28.00 35.85
N MET A 25 17.70 27.84 36.97
CA MET A 25 16.56 26.91 37.10
C MET A 25 15.32 27.38 36.33
N ASP A 26 15.03 28.68 36.34
CA ASP A 26 13.91 29.25 35.56
C ASP A 26 14.18 29.12 34.05
N THR A 27 15.44 29.31 33.63
CA THR A 27 15.86 29.08 32.24
C THR A 27 15.75 27.61 31.86
N LEU A 28 16.16 26.69 32.74
CA LEU A 28 16.03 25.25 32.53
C LEU A 28 14.56 24.81 32.43
N GLU A 29 13.71 25.35 33.29
CA GLU A 29 12.26 25.08 33.25
C GLU A 29 11.65 25.62 31.96
N PHE A 30 11.99 26.84 31.55
CA PHE A 30 11.57 27.43 30.28
C PHE A 30 12.00 26.61 29.06
N LEU A 31 13.28 26.24 28.98
CA LEU A 31 13.81 25.38 27.91
C LEU A 31 13.16 23.99 27.92
N SER A 32 12.83 23.45 29.11
CA SER A 32 12.11 22.17 29.23
C SER A 32 10.63 22.24 28.84
N GLN A 33 10.08 23.45 28.77
CA GLN A 33 8.70 23.79 28.45
C GLN A 33 8.53 24.45 27.09
N ASP A 34 9.53 24.43 26.21
CA ASP A 34 9.44 25.04 24.87
C ASP A 34 8.31 24.38 24.05
N ARG A 35 7.12 25.00 24.15
CA ARG A 35 5.89 24.55 23.51
C ARG A 35 6.02 24.62 22.00
N GLU A 36 6.78 25.57 21.48
CA GLU A 36 7.01 25.68 20.04
C GLU A 36 7.91 24.55 19.54
N ALA A 37 9.00 24.23 20.24
CA ALA A 37 9.83 23.08 19.87
C ALA A 37 9.03 21.75 19.90
N ARG A 38 8.14 21.57 20.88
CA ARG A 38 7.24 20.39 20.91
C ARG A 38 6.24 20.42 19.76
N ARG A 39 5.59 21.55 19.50
CA ARG A 39 4.63 21.70 18.40
C ARG A 39 5.28 21.37 17.07
N LEU A 40 6.47 21.92 16.80
CA LEU A 40 7.25 21.64 15.59
C LEU A 40 7.64 20.16 15.47
N TYR A 41 8.01 19.53 16.59
CA TYR A 41 8.29 18.10 16.61
C TYR A 41 7.04 17.27 16.30
N GLU A 42 5.91 17.57 16.93
CA GLU A 42 4.63 16.88 16.72
C GLU A 42 4.11 17.06 15.29
N GLU A 43 4.23 18.28 14.73
CA GLU A 43 3.90 18.56 13.32
C GLU A 43 4.77 17.76 12.36
N ARG A 44 6.07 17.65 12.66
CA ARG A 44 6.97 16.83 11.85
C ARG A 44 6.66 15.35 11.97
N GLN A 45 6.38 14.84 13.16
CA GLN A 45 5.95 13.45 13.33
C GLN A 45 4.64 13.18 12.57
N LYS A 46 3.68 14.09 12.66
CA LYS A 46 2.42 13.99 11.91
C LYS A 46 2.67 13.91 10.41
N TYR A 47 3.48 14.81 9.86
CA TYR A 47 3.84 14.80 8.43
C TYR A 47 4.47 13.46 8.01
N LEU A 48 5.43 12.95 8.79
CA LEU A 48 6.09 11.68 8.50
C LEU A 48 5.12 10.49 8.56
N HIS A 49 4.18 10.50 9.49
CA HIS A 49 3.13 9.48 9.58
C HIS A 49 2.16 9.56 8.40
N ASP A 50 1.70 10.76 8.05
CA ASP A 50 0.81 10.97 6.90
C ASP A 50 1.49 10.49 5.60
N GLU A 51 2.78 10.82 5.42
CA GLU A 51 3.59 10.35 4.28
C GLU A 51 3.73 8.82 4.26
N ALA A 52 4.07 8.21 5.38
CA ALA A 52 4.19 6.75 5.49
C ALA A 52 2.87 6.04 5.19
N SER A 53 1.76 6.52 5.75
CA SER A 53 0.42 5.97 5.50
C SER A 53 -0.03 6.14 4.06
N MET A 54 0.29 7.28 3.41
CA MET A 54 0.01 7.46 1.98
C MET A 54 0.76 6.46 1.11
N ILE A 55 2.05 6.23 1.40
CA ILE A 55 2.88 5.28 0.65
C ILE A 55 2.37 3.85 0.84
N GLU A 56 2.06 3.45 2.09
CA GLU A 56 1.53 2.14 2.41
C GLU A 56 0.21 1.89 1.68
N TRP A 57 -0.74 2.84 1.77
CA TRP A 57 -2.03 2.76 1.08
C TRP A 57 -1.87 2.67 -0.44
N ALA A 58 -0.99 3.48 -1.02
CA ALA A 58 -0.75 3.46 -2.47
C ALA A 58 -0.15 2.13 -2.91
N THR A 59 0.75 1.57 -2.12
CA THR A 59 1.40 0.28 -2.38
C THR A 59 0.39 -0.86 -2.31
N GLU A 60 -0.40 -0.93 -1.23
CA GLU A 60 -1.42 -1.96 -1.05
C GLU A 60 -2.46 -1.91 -2.17
N LYS A 61 -2.97 -0.71 -2.48
CA LYS A 61 -3.95 -0.53 -3.56
C LYS A 61 -3.36 -0.87 -4.93
N GLY A 62 -2.10 -0.53 -5.17
CA GLY A 62 -1.37 -0.88 -6.38
C GLY A 62 -1.22 -2.39 -6.55
N MET A 63 -0.79 -3.09 -5.50
CA MET A 63 -0.66 -4.55 -5.49
C MET A 63 -2.02 -5.24 -5.68
N ALA A 64 -3.05 -4.82 -4.95
CA ALA A 64 -4.39 -5.39 -5.06
C ALA A 64 -4.95 -5.24 -6.48
N LYS A 65 -4.81 -4.05 -7.08
CA LYS A 65 -5.24 -3.80 -8.46
C LYS A 65 -4.44 -4.64 -9.46
N GLY A 66 -3.10 -4.71 -9.30
CA GLY A 66 -2.23 -5.50 -10.15
C GLY A 66 -2.57 -6.99 -10.11
N MET A 67 -2.80 -7.53 -8.91
CA MET A 67 -3.20 -8.93 -8.73
C MET A 67 -4.56 -9.21 -9.36
N ALA A 68 -5.57 -8.36 -9.12
CA ALA A 68 -6.90 -8.53 -9.69
C ALA A 68 -6.86 -8.50 -11.24
N GLN A 69 -6.12 -7.55 -11.82
CA GLN A 69 -5.94 -7.47 -13.28
C GLN A 69 -5.18 -8.69 -13.83
N GLY A 70 -4.14 -9.15 -13.13
CA GLY A 70 -3.36 -10.32 -13.50
C GLY A 70 -4.20 -11.60 -13.50
N ILE A 71 -5.02 -11.82 -12.46
CA ILE A 71 -5.93 -12.95 -12.36
C ILE A 71 -6.97 -12.90 -13.49
N ALA A 72 -7.62 -11.75 -13.69
CA ALA A 72 -8.64 -11.61 -14.73
C ALA A 72 -8.07 -11.88 -16.13
N LYS A 73 -6.88 -11.32 -16.44
CA LYS A 73 -6.19 -11.58 -17.70
C LYS A 73 -5.78 -13.05 -17.84
N GLY A 74 -5.26 -13.65 -16.77
CA GLY A 74 -4.85 -15.06 -16.76
C GLY A 74 -6.01 -16.02 -17.00
N ILE A 75 -7.17 -15.76 -16.40
CA ILE A 75 -8.39 -16.55 -16.60
C ILE A 75 -8.84 -16.43 -18.06
N ALA A 76 -8.97 -15.20 -18.59
CA ALA A 76 -9.41 -14.98 -19.97
C ALA A 76 -8.47 -15.62 -21.01
N GLU A 77 -7.15 -15.47 -20.83
CA GLU A 77 -6.17 -16.14 -21.70
C GLU A 77 -6.24 -17.66 -21.57
N GLY A 78 -6.47 -18.19 -20.37
CA GLY A 78 -6.60 -19.62 -20.12
C GLY A 78 -7.84 -20.21 -20.78
N GLU A 79 -8.99 -19.55 -20.65
CA GLU A 79 -10.24 -19.93 -21.31
C GLU A 79 -10.09 -19.92 -22.83
N GLN A 80 -9.49 -18.87 -23.40
CA GLN A 80 -9.28 -18.79 -24.84
C GLN A 80 -8.31 -19.86 -25.36
N LYS A 81 -7.19 -20.11 -24.65
CA LYS A 81 -6.27 -21.20 -25.01
C LYS A 81 -6.95 -22.56 -24.96
N LYS A 82 -7.80 -22.79 -23.94
CA LYS A 82 -8.57 -24.03 -23.82
C LYS A 82 -9.59 -24.18 -24.95
N ALA A 83 -10.32 -23.11 -25.28
CA ALA A 83 -11.26 -23.10 -26.40
C ALA A 83 -10.57 -23.45 -27.73
N ILE A 84 -9.43 -22.83 -28.01
CA ILE A 84 -8.61 -23.12 -29.20
C ILE A 84 -8.13 -24.57 -29.19
N GLN A 85 -7.67 -25.10 -28.05
CA GLN A 85 -7.21 -26.49 -27.97
C GLN A 85 -8.35 -27.48 -28.22
N ILE A 86 -9.54 -27.22 -27.66
CA ILE A 86 -10.73 -28.04 -27.91
C ILE A 86 -11.09 -28.00 -29.39
N ALA A 87 -11.11 -26.81 -30.00
CA ALA A 87 -11.42 -26.66 -31.42
C ALA A 87 -10.44 -27.41 -32.32
N LYS A 88 -9.13 -27.33 -32.04
CA LYS A 88 -8.10 -28.11 -32.77
C LYS A 88 -8.30 -29.61 -32.63
N ASN A 89 -8.60 -30.09 -31.42
CA ASN A 89 -8.86 -31.51 -31.19
C ASN A 89 -10.10 -31.98 -31.96
N MET A 90 -11.17 -31.18 -31.98
CA MET A 90 -12.39 -31.50 -32.71
C MET A 90 -12.21 -31.45 -34.24
N LEU A 91 -11.41 -30.49 -34.75
CA LEU A 91 -11.03 -30.45 -36.16
C LEU A 91 -10.25 -31.71 -36.57
N ALA A 92 -9.32 -32.17 -35.73
CA ALA A 92 -8.59 -33.41 -35.95
C ALA A 92 -9.50 -34.66 -35.97
N LEU A 93 -10.65 -34.61 -35.30
CA LEU A 93 -11.68 -35.66 -35.33
C LEU A 93 -12.61 -35.57 -36.55
N GLY A 94 -12.41 -34.58 -37.44
CA GLY A 94 -13.21 -34.41 -38.65
C GLY A 94 -14.62 -33.84 -38.41
N LEU A 95 -14.85 -33.19 -37.27
CA LEU A 95 -16.14 -32.56 -36.95
C LEU A 95 -16.38 -31.32 -37.83
N GLN A 96 -17.65 -31.00 -38.07
CA GLN A 96 -18.04 -29.82 -38.84
C GLN A 96 -17.76 -28.53 -38.08
N VAL A 97 -17.35 -27.49 -38.80
CA VAL A 97 -16.95 -26.17 -38.26
C VAL A 97 -18.05 -25.55 -37.39
N SER A 98 -19.31 -25.66 -37.82
CA SER A 98 -20.47 -25.15 -37.08
C SER A 98 -20.63 -25.81 -35.70
N VAL A 99 -20.44 -27.13 -35.63
CA VAL A 99 -20.49 -27.90 -34.36
C VAL A 99 -19.31 -27.51 -33.45
N ILE A 100 -18.13 -27.31 -34.04
CA ILE A 100 -16.93 -26.92 -33.30
C ILE A 100 -17.07 -25.52 -32.72
N ALA A 101 -17.59 -24.57 -33.50
CA ALA A 101 -17.86 -23.21 -33.07
C ALA A 101 -18.83 -23.21 -31.86
N GLN A 102 -19.93 -23.97 -31.98
CA GLN A 102 -20.91 -24.09 -30.89
C GLN A 102 -20.33 -24.73 -29.62
N ALA A 103 -19.49 -25.76 -29.75
CA ALA A 103 -18.96 -26.49 -28.59
C ALA A 103 -17.75 -25.82 -27.92
N SER A 104 -16.93 -25.08 -28.68
CA SER A 104 -15.74 -24.38 -28.18
C SER A 104 -16.01 -22.94 -27.74
N GLY A 105 -17.14 -22.36 -28.15
CA GLY A 105 -17.46 -20.96 -27.90
C GLY A 105 -16.72 -19.98 -28.83
N LEU A 106 -16.01 -20.48 -29.83
CA LEU A 106 -15.36 -19.69 -30.87
C LEU A 106 -16.33 -19.38 -32.01
N SER A 107 -16.08 -18.31 -32.74
CA SER A 107 -16.77 -18.03 -34.01
C SER A 107 -16.32 -19.00 -35.11
N GLU A 108 -17.20 -19.24 -36.10
CA GLU A 108 -16.84 -20.08 -37.25
C GLU A 108 -15.62 -19.55 -38.01
N ALA A 109 -15.44 -18.22 -38.07
CA ALA A 109 -14.26 -17.59 -38.67
C ALA A 109 -12.97 -17.91 -37.89
N GLU A 110 -13.01 -17.89 -36.55
CA GLU A 110 -11.87 -18.29 -35.71
C GLU A 110 -11.56 -19.77 -35.92
N VAL A 111 -12.56 -20.64 -35.96
CA VAL A 111 -12.35 -22.08 -36.21
C VAL A 111 -11.77 -22.33 -37.61
N GLU A 112 -12.24 -21.63 -38.64
CA GLU A 112 -11.71 -21.79 -40.01
C GLU A 112 -10.25 -21.29 -40.10
N SER A 113 -9.89 -20.23 -39.35
CA SER A 113 -8.50 -19.78 -39.26
C SER A 113 -7.57 -20.79 -38.60
N LEU A 114 -8.10 -21.68 -37.74
CA LEU A 114 -7.31 -22.76 -37.13
C LEU A 114 -7.00 -23.88 -38.11
N LYS A 115 -7.81 -24.08 -39.17
CA LYS A 115 -7.51 -25.03 -40.24
C LYS A 115 -6.37 -24.56 -41.14
N SER A 116 -6.29 -23.26 -41.43
CA SER A 116 -5.27 -22.72 -42.36
C SER A 116 -3.85 -22.74 -41.81
N VAL A 117 -3.68 -23.06 -40.52
CA VAL A 117 -2.38 -23.15 -39.83
C VAL A 117 -1.87 -24.60 -39.77
N GLN A 118 -2.58 -25.55 -40.39
CA GLN A 118 -2.23 -26.98 -40.39
C GLN A 118 -1.52 -27.42 -41.67
#